data_AF-A0A8T4EMX3-F1
#
_entry.id   AF-A0A8T4EMX3-F1
#
_cell.length_a   1.000
_cell.length_b   1.000
_cell.length_c   1.000
_cell.angle_alpha   90.00
_cell.angle_beta   90.00
_cell.angle_gamma   90.00
#
_symmetry.space_group_name_H-M   'P 1'
#
loop_
_entity.id
_entity.type
_entity.pdbx_description
1 polymer ?
#
loop_
_entity_poly.entity_id
_entity_poly.type
_entity_poly.pdbx_seq_one_letter_code
_entity_poly.pdbx_strand_id
1 'polypeptide(L)'
;MAKPKGKTCQPPKGDIYQSSEFNHIKSSLGALKKEMFSNMPAIREEVEEIITLKDRNTARIEQTLDTLLDYMMMDIGEREFNMLNEYYKEIDKEGYDFYRKLYNEVKGED
;
A
#
# COMPACT_ATOMS: atom_id res chain seq x y z
N MET A 1 25.82 -29.62 60.22
CA MET A 1 26.43 -29.62 58.87
C MET A 1 25.38 -29.22 57.86
N ALA A 2 25.67 -28.18 57.08
CA ALA A 2 24.78 -27.61 56.07
C ALA A 2 24.88 -28.34 54.73
N LYS A 3 23.77 -28.37 53.98
CA LYS A 3 23.67 -28.04 52.53
C LYS A 3 22.22 -28.23 52.03
N PRO A 4 21.53 -27.18 51.56
CA PRO A 4 20.39 -27.32 50.67
C PRO A 4 20.87 -27.32 49.20
N LYS A 5 20.44 -28.30 48.41
CA LYS A 5 20.54 -28.34 46.93
C LYS A 5 19.11 -28.57 46.42
N GLY A 6 18.57 -27.90 45.41
CA GLY A 6 19.01 -26.77 44.63
C GLY A 6 17.74 -26.09 44.09
N LYS A 7 17.72 -24.77 44.03
CA LYS A 7 16.65 -24.02 43.39
C LYS A 7 16.86 -24.13 41.88
N THR A 8 15.96 -24.82 41.18
CA THR A 8 15.86 -24.70 39.73
C THR A 8 15.27 -23.34 39.41
N CYS A 9 16.10 -22.38 39.02
CA CYS A 9 15.63 -21.18 38.35
C CYS A 9 15.22 -21.58 36.93
N GLN A 10 13.92 -21.76 36.70
CA GLN A 10 13.40 -21.69 35.34
C GLN A 10 13.41 -20.20 34.93
N PRO A 11 13.92 -19.84 33.74
CA PRO A 11 13.79 -18.49 33.24
C PRO A 11 12.30 -18.18 33.04
N PRO A 12 11.84 -16.95 33.32
CA PRO A 12 10.49 -16.54 32.95
C PRO A 12 10.36 -16.73 31.44
N LYS A 13 9.37 -17.51 31.01
CA LYS A 13 8.96 -17.53 29.62
C LYS A 13 8.52 -16.10 29.32
N GLY A 14 9.34 -15.40 28.54
CA GLY A 14 9.00 -14.08 28.03
C GLY A 14 7.83 -14.24 27.10
N ASP A 15 6.62 -14.24 27.66
CA ASP A 15 5.42 -13.98 26.89
C ASP A 15 5.63 -12.57 26.36
N ILE A 16 5.95 -12.49 25.07
CA ILE A 16 5.94 -11.24 24.32
C ILE A 16 4.48 -10.79 24.35
N TYR A 17 4.14 -10.00 25.37
CA TYR A 17 2.89 -9.26 25.46
C TYR A 17 2.93 -8.26 24.30
N GLN A 18 2.49 -8.68 23.12
CA GLN A 18 2.03 -7.70 22.15
C GLN A 18 0.84 -7.02 22.82
N SER A 19 1.02 -5.75 23.20
CA SER A 19 0.00 -4.96 23.85
C SER A 19 -1.30 -5.06 23.07
N SER A 20 -2.44 -5.04 23.76
CA SER A 20 -3.77 -5.02 23.12
C SER A 20 -3.84 -3.98 22.00
N GLU A 21 -3.18 -2.84 22.19
CA GLU A 21 -3.03 -1.75 21.22
C GLU A 21 -2.37 -2.20 19.90
N PHE A 22 -1.29 -2.98 19.95
CA PHE A 22 -0.64 -3.50 18.74
C PHE A 22 -1.56 -4.43 17.94
N ASN A 23 -2.31 -5.29 18.65
CA ASN A 23 -3.29 -6.18 18.03
C ASN A 23 -4.44 -5.40 17.38
N HIS A 24 -4.90 -4.32 18.01
CA HIS A 24 -5.91 -3.43 17.43
C HIS A 24 -5.41 -2.73 16.17
N ILE A 25 -4.19 -2.17 16.18
CA ILE A 25 -3.60 -1.51 15.00
C ILE A 25 -3.49 -2.49 13.83
N LYS A 26 -2.98 -3.70 14.09
CA LYS A 26 -2.86 -4.75 13.07
C LYS A 26 -4.21 -5.15 12.49
N SER A 27 -5.24 -5.27 13.33
CA SER A 27 -6.59 -5.58 12.87
C SER A 27 -7.17 -4.47 12.00
N SER A 28 -7.01 -3.20 12.39
CA SER A 28 -7.50 -2.05 11.61
C SER A 28 -6.78 -1.93 10.27
N LEU A 29 -5.46 -2.13 10.23
CA LEU A 29 -4.70 -2.13 8.98
C LEU A 29 -5.13 -3.28 8.06
N GLY A 30 -5.39 -4.47 8.62
CA GLY A 30 -5.91 -5.60 7.86
C GLY A 30 -7.28 -5.34 7.26
N ALA A 31 -8.18 -4.67 8.01
CA ALA A 31 -9.49 -4.29 7.52
C ALA A 31 -9.40 -3.26 6.38
N LEU A 32 -8.57 -2.23 6.56
CA LEU A 32 -8.34 -1.19 5.54
C LEU A 32 -7.77 -1.79 4.25
N LYS A 33 -6.74 -2.65 4.36
CA LYS A 33 -6.16 -3.34 3.20
C LYS A 33 -7.20 -4.19 2.47
N LYS A 34 -8.10 -4.86 3.19
CA LYS A 34 -9.19 -5.66 2.60
C LYS A 34 -10.21 -4.80 1.86
N GLU A 35 -10.57 -3.66 2.43
CA GLU A 35 -11.47 -2.70 1.79
C GLU A 35 -10.87 -2.17 0.48
N MET A 36 -9.61 -1.72 0.51
CA MET A 36 -8.89 -1.27 -0.68
C MET A 36 -8.82 -2.36 -1.75
N PHE A 37 -8.44 -3.59 -1.38
CA PHE A 37 -8.48 -4.72 -2.32
C PHE A 37 -9.87 -4.97 -2.93
N SER A 38 -10.94 -4.75 -2.18
CA SER A 38 -12.31 -4.95 -2.65
C SER A 38 -12.75 -3.88 -3.65
N ASN A 39 -12.16 -2.68 -3.56
CA ASN A 39 -12.42 -1.57 -4.49
C ASN A 39 -11.57 -1.63 -5.77
N MET A 40 -10.47 -2.39 -5.77
CA MET A 40 -9.58 -2.50 -6.94
C MET A 40 -10.25 -2.89 -8.27
N PRO A 41 -11.26 -3.79 -8.32
CA PRO A 41 -11.96 -4.06 -9.56
C PRO A 41 -12.59 -2.81 -10.19
N ALA A 42 -13.22 -1.95 -9.39
CA ALA A 42 -13.82 -0.70 -9.88
C ALA A 42 -12.75 0.29 -10.36
N ILE A 43 -11.64 0.40 -9.64
CA ILE A 43 -10.50 1.25 -10.06
C ILE A 43 -9.90 0.74 -11.37
N ARG A 44 -9.80 -0.58 -11.55
CA ARG A 44 -9.32 -1.16 -12.81
C ARG A 44 -10.27 -0.84 -13.96
N GLU A 45 -11.57 -0.99 -13.76
CA GLU A 45 -12.58 -0.63 -14.77
C GLU A 45 -12.47 0.85 -15.15
N GLU A 46 -12.27 1.74 -14.18
CA GLU A 46 -12.05 3.18 -14.41
C GLU A 46 -10.80 3.44 -15.27
N VAL A 47 -9.66 2.79 -14.95
CA VAL A 47 -8.43 2.90 -15.74
C VAL A 47 -8.63 2.37 -17.17
N GLU A 48 -9.28 1.22 -17.31
CA GLU A 48 -9.58 0.62 -18.61
C GLU A 48 -10.51 1.51 -19.43
N GLU A 49 -11.51 2.13 -18.81
CA GLU A 49 -12.42 3.07 -19.46
C GLU A 49 -11.68 4.31 -19.96
N ILE A 50 -10.87 4.96 -19.11
CA ILE A 50 -10.07 6.14 -19.47
C ILE A 50 -9.22 5.83 -20.72
N ILE A 51 -8.47 4.72 -20.69
CA ILE A 51 -7.56 4.35 -21.78
C ILE A 51 -8.33 3.97 -23.05
N THR A 52 -9.39 3.17 -22.91
CA THR A 52 -10.15 2.63 -24.06
C THR A 52 -10.93 3.74 -24.77
N LEU A 53 -11.55 4.64 -24.00
CA LEU A 53 -12.27 5.80 -24.54
C LEU A 53 -11.34 6.92 -24.96
N LYS A 54 -10.03 6.78 -24.68
CA LYS A 54 -9.00 7.81 -24.89
C LYS A 54 -9.40 9.15 -24.23
N ASP A 55 -9.92 9.05 -23.02
CA ASP A 55 -10.30 10.22 -22.24
C ASP A 55 -9.04 11.06 -21.94
N ARG A 56 -9.05 12.33 -22.35
CA ARG A 56 -7.93 13.26 -22.14
C ARG A 56 -8.19 14.25 -21.00
N ASN A 57 -9.21 14.00 -20.18
CA ASN A 57 -9.48 14.80 -18.99
C ASN A 57 -8.38 14.58 -17.95
N THR A 58 -7.40 15.49 -17.91
CA THR A 58 -6.23 15.39 -17.04
C THR A 58 -6.62 15.33 -15.56
N ALA A 59 -7.63 16.09 -15.12
CA ALA A 59 -8.09 16.08 -13.74
C ALA A 59 -8.64 14.71 -13.31
N ARG A 60 -9.35 14.00 -14.21
CA ARG A 60 -9.82 12.63 -13.95
C ARG A 60 -8.65 11.66 -13.83
N ILE A 61 -7.71 11.75 -14.76
CA ILE A 61 -6.51 10.91 -14.78
C ILE A 61 -5.67 11.10 -13.51
N GLU A 62 -5.39 12.35 -13.15
CA GLU A 62 -4.62 12.72 -11.95
C GLU A 62 -5.30 12.21 -10.68
N GLN A 63 -6.61 12.37 -10.54
CA GLN A 63 -7.37 11.82 -9.39
C GLN A 63 -7.27 10.30 -9.30
N THR A 64 -7.35 9.59 -10.43
CA THR A 64 -7.18 8.13 -10.45
C THR A 64 -5.74 7.73 -10.12
N LEU A 65 -4.74 8.47 -10.59
CA LEU A 65 -3.32 8.25 -10.26
C LEU A 65 -3.02 8.50 -8.78
N ASP A 66 -3.58 9.57 -8.18
CA ASP A 66 -3.48 9.85 -6.75
C ASP A 66 -4.07 8.71 -5.92
N THR A 67 -5.27 8.24 -6.31
CA THR A 67 -5.91 7.10 -5.65
C THR A 67 -5.03 5.85 -5.74
N LEU A 68 -4.42 5.59 -6.89
CA LEU A 68 -3.53 4.43 -7.08
C LEU A 68 -2.23 4.56 -6.28
N LEU A 69 -1.68 5.77 -6.10
CA LEU A 69 -0.53 6.03 -5.22
C LEU A 69 -0.84 5.67 -3.76
N ASP A 70 -2.01 6.07 -3.25
CA ASP A 70 -2.44 5.70 -1.89
C ASP A 70 -2.54 4.18 -1.72
N TYR A 71 -2.96 3.47 -2.77
CA TYR A 71 -3.06 2.01 -2.77
C TYR A 71 -1.68 1.33 -2.81
N MET A 72 -0.70 1.96 -3.46
CA MET A 72 0.67 1.45 -3.53
C MET A 72 1.37 1.45 -2.17
N MET A 73 0.99 2.33 -1.23
CA MET A 73 1.47 2.27 0.16
C MET A 73 1.12 0.93 0.85
N MET A 74 0.17 0.16 0.30
CA MET A 74 -0.21 -1.17 0.80
C MET A 74 0.20 -2.31 -0.14
N ASP A 75 1.07 -2.04 -1.12
CA ASP A 75 1.48 -2.95 -2.20
C ASP A 75 0.34 -3.39 -3.13
N ILE A 76 -0.59 -2.48 -3.44
CA ILE A 76 -1.75 -2.73 -4.31
C ILE A 76 -1.75 -1.73 -5.47
N GLY A 77 -2.21 -2.16 -6.65
CA GLY A 77 -2.55 -1.23 -7.75
C GLY A 77 -1.39 -0.78 -8.64
N GLU A 78 -0.18 -1.32 -8.43
CA GLU A 78 1.02 -0.96 -9.22
C GLU A 78 0.82 -1.18 -10.73
N ARG A 79 0.13 -2.25 -11.13
CA ARG A 79 -0.14 -2.52 -12.54
C ARG A 79 -1.02 -1.43 -13.15
N GLU A 80 -2.13 -1.12 -12.50
CA GLU A 80 -3.09 -0.13 -12.93
C GLU A 80 -2.45 1.27 -12.96
N PHE A 81 -1.63 1.60 -11.96
CA PHE A 81 -0.85 2.84 -11.93
C PHE A 81 0.07 2.97 -13.14
N ASN A 82 0.90 1.96 -13.41
CA ASN A 82 1.83 1.98 -14.53
C ASN A 82 1.09 2.09 -15.88
N MET A 83 -0.03 1.38 -16.04
CA MET A 83 -0.85 1.48 -17.25
C MET A 83 -1.41 2.88 -17.47
N LEU A 84 -2.00 3.48 -16.43
CA LEU A 84 -2.60 4.81 -16.54
C LEU A 84 -1.53 5.90 -16.74
N ASN A 85 -0.41 5.82 -16.02
CA ASN A 85 0.64 6.83 -16.12
C ASN A 85 1.33 6.79 -17.50
N GLU A 86 1.61 5.60 -18.05
CA GLU A 86 2.15 5.51 -19.41
C GLU A 86 1.17 6.04 -20.46
N TYR A 87 -0.14 5.88 -20.27
CA TYR A 87 -1.13 6.54 -21.13
C TYR A 87 -1.09 8.07 -20.98
N TYR A 88 -1.02 8.56 -19.74
CA TYR A 88 -0.99 9.99 -19.42
C TYR A 88 0.20 10.71 -20.05
N LYS A 89 1.33 10.03 -20.27
CA LYS A 89 2.52 10.54 -20.99
C LYS A 89 2.22 11.13 -22.37
N GLU A 90 1.22 10.60 -23.08
CA GLU A 90 0.82 11.12 -24.40
C GLU A 90 -0.02 12.40 -24.31
N ILE A 91 -0.47 12.76 -23.10
CA ILE A 91 -1.35 13.88 -22.80
C ILE A 91 -0.57 14.99 -22.11
N ASP A 92 0.12 14.64 -21.03
CA ASP A 92 0.95 15.54 -20.25
C ASP A 92 2.24 14.81 -19.82
N LYS A 93 3.35 15.24 -20.41
CA LYS A 93 4.66 14.67 -20.11
C LYS A 93 5.20 15.12 -18.75
N GLU A 94 4.95 16.36 -18.36
CA GLU A 94 5.42 16.88 -17.07
C GLU A 94 4.66 16.20 -15.93
N GLY A 95 3.36 16.02 -16.10
CA GLY A 95 2.53 15.21 -15.21
C GLY A 95 3.02 13.76 -15.11
N TYR A 96 3.29 13.10 -16.24
CA TYR A 96 3.86 11.75 -16.26
C TYR A 96 5.17 11.64 -15.45
N ASP A 97 6.11 12.55 -15.69
CA ASP A 97 7.41 12.56 -15.02
C ASP A 97 7.23 12.80 -13.50
N PHE A 98 6.29 13.67 -13.11
CA PHE A 98 5.93 13.89 -11.71
C PHE A 98 5.42 12.61 -11.05
N TYR A 99 4.42 11.94 -11.63
CA TYR A 99 3.87 10.71 -11.07
C TYR A 99 4.88 9.57 -11.06
N ARG A 100 5.76 9.49 -12.07
CA ARG A 100 6.85 8.49 -12.10
C ARG A 100 7.84 8.72 -10.95
N LYS A 101 8.14 9.97 -10.62
CA LYS A 101 8.98 10.30 -9.46
C LYS A 101 8.33 9.87 -8.15
N LEU A 102 7.05 10.19 -7.96
CA LEU A 102 6.31 9.77 -6.76
C LEU A 102 6.28 8.25 -6.61
N TYR A 103 6.09 7.52 -7.71
CA TYR A 103 6.16 6.06 -7.71
C TYR A 103 7.49 5.53 -7.19
N ASN A 104 8.61 6.06 -7.70
CA ASN A 104 9.95 5.66 -7.26
C ASN A 104 10.18 5.97 -5.77
N GLU A 105 9.71 7.12 -5.29
CA GLU A 105 9.77 7.50 -3.87
C GLU A 105 9.01 6.50 -2.98
N VAL A 106 7.81 6.07 -3.40
CA VAL A 106 7.02 5.05 -2.68
C VAL A 106 7.70 3.69 -2.67
N LYS A 107 8.40 3.32 -3.76
CA LYS A 107 9.14 2.04 -3.86
C LYS A 107 10.50 2.06 -3.17
N GLY A 108 11.02 3.24 -2.82
CA GLY A 108 12.38 3.38 -2.28
C GLY A 108 13.46 3.05 -3.30
N GLU A 109 13.18 3.23 -4.58
CA GLU A 109 14.10 3.05 -5.70
C GLU A 109 14.63 4.43 -6.13
N ASP A 110 15.63 4.96 -5.41
CA ASP A 110 16.40 6.18 -5.77
C ASP A 110 17.54 5.86 -6.76
#